data_AF-A0A7V0MG93-F1
#
_entry.id   AF-A0A7V0MG93-F1
#
_cell.length_a   1.000
_cell.length_b   1.000
_cell.length_c   1.000
_cell.angle_alpha   90.00
_cell.angle_beta   90.00
_cell.angle_gamma   90.00
#
_symmetry.space_group_name_H-M   'P 1'
#
loop_
_entity.id
_entity.type
_entity.pdbx_description
1 polymer ?
#
loop_
_entity_poly.entity_id
_entity_poly.type
_entity_poly.pdbx_seq_one_letter_code
_entity_poly.pdbx_strand_id
1 'polypeptide(L)'
;MNKKNKEMVFLIFVAILLLGISDTSLAGYTYWYASVNSNWFDAENWYEGMMPTSSDWAFIRGTGPEPNIISGNDAVAGIIAVAPGWDGPTNSISVSGGNLTVTDNIIIGYGTNTTGTFNLNSGSVTTGSGGSNSWVQVGYGQNSTGILNINGGTLTTGTLGLPNWYGATALAGYVYLNGGIINCSTNLVIKEDSFIDITGGTLILDSDDVGEIEGYVANCRIKAYGGRGNVDIDTNINPGKITVTASANLGKAWNPNLDNNGTAHTLTPTLIWAPGDYVQEVNAHEIYFGSVFESVRDASVDNPLGVYRGAQNWDANTYSPGLLELNTTYYWRIDEVNENHVDERWRGDVWKFSVGSGMAIKPKPAITATSVEPNIVLNWQPSPYANSHDVYFGTDFDDVNNGANSLPIGSSVYKGNQLAEANSYDPCGLNFGQLYYW
;
A
#
# COMPACT_ATOMS: atom_id res chain seq x y z
N MET A 1 90.53 14.74 -21.55
CA MET A 1 90.58 16.06 -20.91
C MET A 1 90.35 17.10 -22.02
N ASN A 2 89.18 17.69 -22.22
CA ASN A 2 88.37 18.64 -21.42
C ASN A 2 88.49 20.09 -21.97
N LYS A 3 87.40 20.58 -22.59
CA LYS A 3 86.92 21.98 -22.67
C LYS A 3 85.64 21.91 -23.53
N LYS A 4 84.44 21.71 -22.98
CA LYS A 4 83.83 22.17 -21.72
C LYS A 4 83.57 23.67 -21.71
N ASN A 5 82.27 23.98 -21.79
CA ASN A 5 81.54 25.17 -21.34
C ASN A 5 81.89 26.53 -21.95
N LYS A 6 80.89 27.11 -22.64
CA LYS A 6 80.41 28.51 -22.59
C LYS A 6 79.31 28.71 -23.67
N GLU A 7 78.15 29.33 -23.44
CA GLU A 7 77.33 29.60 -22.24
C GLU A 7 75.86 29.35 -22.69
N MET A 8 74.98 28.53 -22.11
CA MET A 8 74.65 28.17 -20.71
C MET A 8 73.51 29.01 -20.06
N VAL A 9 72.53 29.48 -20.85
CA VAL A 9 71.21 29.94 -20.33
C VAL A 9 70.06 29.36 -21.17
N PHE A 10 69.50 28.23 -20.72
CA PHE A 10 68.06 27.96 -20.71
C PHE A 10 67.79 26.73 -19.82
N LEU A 11 67.47 26.98 -18.55
CA LEU A 11 67.18 25.95 -17.55
C LEU A 11 65.65 25.77 -17.43
N ILE A 12 65.23 24.51 -17.41
CA ILE A 12 64.09 23.98 -16.61
C ILE A 12 62.72 24.66 -16.77
N PHE A 13 61.88 24.05 -17.62
CA PHE A 13 60.48 23.68 -17.36
C PHE A 13 60.32 22.32 -18.07
N VAL A 14 60.03 21.18 -17.45
CA VAL A 14 58.95 20.83 -16.52
C VAL A 14 57.57 21.27 -17.04
N ALA A 15 57.02 20.47 -17.95
CA ALA A 15 55.69 19.90 -17.80
C ALA A 15 55.48 18.80 -18.84
N ILE A 16 54.96 17.66 -18.41
CA ILE A 16 54.43 16.62 -19.29
C ILE A 16 53.17 17.21 -19.93
N LEU A 17 53.21 17.50 -21.23
CA LEU A 17 52.01 17.84 -22.01
C LEU A 17 51.45 16.60 -22.70
N LEU A 18 51.24 15.54 -21.92
CA LEU A 18 50.06 14.70 -22.14
C LEU A 18 48.88 15.61 -21.84
N LEU A 19 48.36 16.28 -22.87
CA LEU A 19 47.02 16.82 -22.83
C LEU A 19 46.13 15.63 -22.52
N GLY A 20 45.61 15.60 -21.30
CA GLY A 20 44.52 14.72 -20.97
C GLY A 20 43.42 14.98 -21.97
N ILE A 21 43.23 14.04 -22.88
CA ILE A 21 41.89 13.74 -23.34
C ILE A 21 41.18 13.36 -22.04
N SER A 22 40.48 14.32 -21.46
CA SER A 22 39.38 13.98 -20.56
C SER A 22 38.55 12.98 -21.36
N ASP A 23 38.35 11.78 -20.84
CA ASP A 23 37.40 10.85 -21.43
C ASP A 23 36.02 11.53 -21.39
N THR A 24 35.72 12.25 -22.46
CA THR A 24 34.36 12.51 -22.88
C THR A 24 33.87 11.20 -23.47
N SER A 25 33.72 10.20 -22.60
CA SER A 25 32.92 9.04 -22.88
C SER A 25 31.54 9.57 -23.22
N LEU A 26 31.22 9.54 -24.52
CA LEU A 26 29.85 9.73 -24.97
C LEU A 26 29.01 8.70 -24.23
N ALA A 27 27.92 9.13 -23.59
CA ALA A 27 27.12 8.28 -22.72
C ALA A 27 26.84 6.92 -23.38
N GLY A 28 27.46 5.87 -22.82
CA GLY A 28 27.35 4.52 -23.33
C GLY A 28 26.19 3.76 -22.70
N TYR A 29 25.86 2.62 -23.29
CA TYR A 29 25.00 1.63 -22.68
C TYR A 29 25.83 0.39 -22.37
N THR A 30 25.79 -0.10 -21.15
CA THR A 30 26.33 -1.41 -20.78
C THR A 30 25.25 -2.25 -20.10
N TYR A 31 25.42 -3.56 -20.19
CA TYR A 31 24.42 -4.54 -19.81
C TYR A 31 25.04 -5.55 -18.86
N TRP A 32 24.38 -5.82 -17.74
CA TRP A 32 24.70 -6.99 -16.93
C TRP A 32 24.23 -8.24 -17.67
N TYR A 33 25.15 -9.15 -17.97
CA TYR A 33 24.87 -10.44 -18.60
C TYR A 33 24.80 -11.60 -17.60
N ALA A 34 25.27 -11.40 -16.37
CA ALA A 34 25.33 -12.43 -15.33
C ALA A 34 26.14 -13.68 -15.77
N SER A 35 27.22 -13.47 -16.52
CA SER A 35 27.97 -14.54 -17.21
C SER A 35 28.71 -15.50 -16.27
N VAL A 36 29.21 -15.00 -15.13
CA VAL A 36 30.15 -15.73 -14.27
C VAL A 36 29.69 -15.81 -12.81
N ASN A 37 29.38 -14.66 -12.20
CA ASN A 37 29.11 -14.55 -10.76
C ASN A 37 28.36 -13.24 -10.45
N SER A 38 28.12 -12.96 -9.17
CA SER A 38 27.42 -11.75 -8.71
C SER A 38 28.32 -10.53 -8.48
N ASN A 39 29.64 -10.61 -8.66
CA ASN A 39 30.54 -9.50 -8.33
C ASN A 39 30.45 -8.38 -9.37
N TRP A 40 29.95 -7.21 -8.96
CA TRP A 40 29.86 -6.01 -9.81
C TRP A 40 31.18 -5.65 -10.51
N PHE A 41 32.31 -5.87 -9.82
CA PHE A 41 33.65 -5.50 -10.27
C PHE A 41 34.33 -6.57 -11.14
N ASP A 42 33.64 -7.66 -11.45
CA ASP A 42 34.10 -8.65 -12.44
C ASP A 42 33.60 -8.23 -13.83
N ALA A 43 34.54 -7.79 -14.66
CA ALA A 43 34.28 -7.31 -16.02
C ALA A 43 33.57 -8.36 -16.89
N GLU A 44 33.79 -9.66 -16.68
CA GLU A 44 33.18 -10.71 -17.51
C GLU A 44 31.66 -10.83 -17.34
N ASN A 45 31.09 -10.24 -16.27
CA ASN A 45 29.65 -10.12 -16.09
C ASN A 45 29.02 -8.97 -16.90
N TRP A 46 29.82 -8.07 -17.49
CA TRP A 46 29.37 -6.93 -18.29
C TRP A 46 29.54 -7.16 -19.79
N TYR A 47 28.68 -6.52 -20.59
CA TYR A 47 28.76 -6.55 -22.04
C TYR A 47 30.16 -6.12 -22.54
N GLU A 48 30.77 -6.94 -23.39
CA GLU A 48 32.12 -6.74 -23.95
C GLU A 48 33.23 -6.49 -22.90
N GLY A 49 33.01 -6.84 -21.62
CA GLY A 49 33.95 -6.53 -20.53
C GLY A 49 33.86 -5.09 -20.01
N MET A 50 32.87 -4.32 -20.45
CA MET A 50 32.76 -2.88 -20.17
C MET A 50 31.96 -2.62 -18.88
N MET A 51 32.68 -2.56 -17.75
CA MET A 51 32.13 -2.06 -16.49
C MET A 51 31.60 -0.62 -16.66
N PRO A 52 30.50 -0.23 -15.99
CA PRO A 52 29.94 1.11 -16.13
C PRO A 52 30.87 2.20 -15.61
N THR A 53 30.94 3.32 -16.32
CA THR A 53 31.54 4.57 -15.84
C THR A 53 30.45 5.52 -15.33
N SER A 54 30.88 6.65 -14.75
CA SER A 54 30.03 7.74 -14.30
C SER A 54 29.16 8.42 -15.39
N SER A 55 29.29 8.02 -16.65
CA SER A 55 28.50 8.54 -17.79
C SER A 55 27.59 7.48 -18.42
N ASP A 56 27.69 6.20 -18.01
CA ASP A 56 27.04 5.09 -18.70
C ASP A 56 25.71 4.69 -18.09
N TRP A 57 24.79 4.26 -18.95
CA TRP A 57 23.57 3.57 -18.55
C TRP A 57 23.90 2.10 -18.26
N ALA A 58 23.83 1.70 -16.99
CA ALA A 58 23.95 0.33 -16.54
C ALA A 58 22.56 -0.33 -16.50
N PHE A 59 22.27 -1.18 -17.49
CA PHE A 59 21.05 -1.98 -17.52
C PHE A 59 21.23 -3.30 -16.77
N ILE A 60 20.43 -3.51 -15.74
CA ILE A 60 20.44 -4.75 -14.94
C ILE A 60 19.41 -5.72 -15.52
N ARG A 61 19.90 -6.75 -16.20
CA ARG A 61 19.15 -7.74 -16.99
C ARG A 61 19.76 -9.14 -16.88
N GLY A 62 19.22 -10.10 -17.64
CA GLY A 62 19.69 -11.48 -17.70
C GLY A 62 18.99 -12.43 -16.74
N THR A 63 19.39 -13.72 -16.76
CA THR A 63 18.79 -14.81 -15.96
C THR A 63 19.79 -15.56 -15.07
N GLY A 64 21.05 -15.10 -15.03
CA GLY A 64 22.11 -15.63 -14.18
C GLY A 64 22.20 -14.94 -12.80
N PRO A 65 23.35 -15.04 -12.11
CA PRO A 65 23.60 -14.36 -10.85
C PRO A 65 23.36 -12.85 -10.89
N GLU A 66 22.61 -12.36 -9.90
CA GLU A 66 22.27 -10.93 -9.79
C GLU A 66 23.49 -10.11 -9.31
N PRO A 67 23.70 -8.88 -9.83
CA PRO A 67 24.82 -8.04 -9.44
C PRO A 67 24.74 -7.64 -7.97
N ASN A 68 25.88 -7.74 -7.28
CA ASN A 68 26.07 -7.38 -5.89
C ASN A 68 27.35 -6.55 -5.74
N ILE A 69 27.19 -5.35 -5.19
CA ILE A 69 28.30 -4.46 -4.82
C ILE A 69 28.70 -4.77 -3.37
N ILE A 70 30.00 -4.97 -3.15
CA ILE A 70 30.59 -5.38 -1.87
C ILE A 70 31.67 -4.38 -1.42
N SER A 71 32.02 -4.43 -0.14
CA SER A 71 33.01 -3.53 0.46
C SER A 71 34.41 -3.68 -0.15
N GLY A 72 35.12 -2.56 -0.26
CA GLY A 72 36.51 -2.50 -0.71
C GLY A 72 36.74 -1.77 -2.03
N ASN A 73 35.69 -1.55 -2.82
CA ASN A 73 35.71 -0.74 -4.04
C ASN A 73 34.44 0.13 -4.12
N ASP A 74 34.52 1.23 -4.86
CA ASP A 74 33.39 2.12 -5.14
C ASP A 74 32.85 1.84 -6.55
N ALA A 75 31.56 1.55 -6.66
CA ALA A 75 30.86 1.38 -7.92
C ALA A 75 30.36 2.74 -8.43
N VAL A 76 30.40 2.94 -9.75
CA VAL A 76 29.88 4.13 -10.42
C VAL A 76 28.96 3.75 -11.58
N ALA A 77 28.00 4.62 -11.88
CA ALA A 77 27.19 4.59 -13.09
C ALA A 77 26.73 6.01 -13.46
N GLY A 78 26.33 6.23 -14.71
CA GLY A 78 25.53 7.39 -15.09
C GLY A 78 24.08 7.21 -14.64
N ILE A 79 23.44 6.17 -15.16
CA ILE A 79 22.08 5.73 -14.78
C ILE A 79 22.10 4.24 -14.44
N ILE A 80 21.25 3.82 -13.51
CA ILE A 80 20.92 2.40 -13.31
C ILE A 80 19.47 2.16 -13.71
N ALA A 81 19.25 1.21 -14.62
CA ALA A 81 17.92 0.79 -15.05
C ALA A 81 17.71 -0.70 -14.78
N VAL A 82 16.88 -1.03 -13.80
CA VAL A 82 16.62 -2.40 -13.35
C VAL A 82 15.40 -3.00 -14.04
N ALA A 83 15.54 -4.22 -14.54
CA ALA A 83 14.54 -4.97 -15.28
C ALA A 83 14.03 -4.23 -16.53
N PRO A 84 14.85 -4.10 -17.60
CA PRO A 84 14.43 -3.45 -18.84
C PRO A 84 13.48 -4.29 -19.72
N GLY A 85 13.23 -5.56 -19.36
CA GLY A 85 12.21 -6.40 -20.00
C GLY A 85 12.65 -7.15 -21.26
N TRP A 86 13.92 -7.06 -21.65
CA TRP A 86 14.43 -7.71 -22.87
C TRP A 86 14.72 -9.21 -22.70
N ASP A 87 15.17 -9.64 -21.52
CA ASP A 87 15.61 -11.05 -21.27
C ASP A 87 14.81 -11.74 -20.14
N GLY A 88 13.65 -11.21 -19.78
CA GLY A 88 12.82 -11.74 -18.71
C GLY A 88 12.06 -10.63 -17.96
N PRO A 89 11.01 -11.00 -17.19
CA PRO A 89 10.21 -10.02 -16.47
C PRO A 89 10.89 -9.51 -15.18
N THR A 90 11.81 -10.26 -14.57
CA THR A 90 12.30 -10.00 -13.21
C THR A 90 13.81 -9.88 -13.15
N ASN A 91 14.34 -8.79 -12.58
CA ASN A 91 15.76 -8.62 -12.30
C ASN A 91 15.98 -7.84 -11.00
N SER A 92 17.03 -8.17 -10.24
CA SER A 92 17.47 -7.37 -9.09
C SER A 92 18.93 -6.90 -9.16
N ILE A 93 19.27 -5.91 -8.33
CA ILE A 93 20.62 -5.51 -7.97
C ILE A 93 20.70 -5.40 -6.45
N SER A 94 21.86 -5.74 -5.88
CA SER A 94 22.14 -5.59 -4.45
C SER A 94 23.37 -4.72 -4.18
N VAL A 95 23.32 -3.94 -3.11
CA VAL A 95 24.47 -3.27 -2.49
C VAL A 95 24.59 -3.83 -1.09
N SER A 96 25.55 -4.74 -0.89
CA SER A 96 25.78 -5.42 0.37
C SER A 96 26.98 -4.87 1.14
N GLY A 97 27.69 -3.90 0.57
CA GLY A 97 28.70 -3.06 1.21
C GLY A 97 29.36 -2.15 0.18
N GLY A 98 30.28 -1.27 0.61
CA GLY A 98 30.93 -0.30 -0.28
C GLY A 98 30.01 0.88 -0.60
N ASN A 99 30.33 1.61 -1.67
CA ASN A 99 29.56 2.76 -2.12
C ASN A 99 29.16 2.60 -3.59
N LEU A 100 27.97 3.07 -3.93
CA LEU A 100 27.48 3.20 -5.30
C LEU A 100 27.11 4.66 -5.58
N THR A 101 27.84 5.30 -6.49
CA THR A 101 27.54 6.65 -6.96
C THR A 101 26.94 6.61 -8.36
N VAL A 102 25.67 6.98 -8.46
CA VAL A 102 24.96 7.14 -9.73
C VAL A 102 24.93 8.64 -10.02
N THR A 103 25.55 9.11 -11.09
CA THR A 103 25.70 10.56 -11.32
C THR A 103 24.42 11.25 -11.75
N ASP A 104 23.47 10.48 -12.29
CA ASP A 104 22.12 10.90 -12.65
C ASP A 104 21.09 10.08 -11.83
N ASN A 105 20.38 9.11 -12.43
CA ASN A 105 19.15 8.54 -11.86
C ASN A 105 19.13 7.01 -11.72
N ILE A 106 18.32 6.51 -10.77
CA ILE A 106 18.02 5.08 -10.60
C ILE A 106 16.56 4.84 -10.97
N ILE A 107 16.33 3.85 -11.85
CA ILE A 107 15.00 3.47 -12.35
C ILE A 107 14.77 1.99 -12.06
N ILE A 108 13.76 1.67 -11.26
CA ILE A 108 13.46 0.31 -10.80
C ILE A 108 12.15 -0.15 -11.43
N GLY A 109 12.18 -1.24 -12.21
CA GLY A 109 11.03 -1.65 -13.02
C GLY A 109 10.95 -0.76 -14.27
N TYR A 110 12.03 -0.75 -15.06
CA TYR A 110 12.16 0.12 -16.24
C TYR A 110 11.29 -0.36 -17.42
N GLY A 111 11.23 -1.68 -17.66
CA GLY A 111 10.57 -2.29 -18.80
C GLY A 111 9.05 -2.41 -18.68
N THR A 112 8.41 -2.84 -19.77
CA THR A 112 6.97 -3.09 -19.80
C THR A 112 6.66 -4.51 -19.30
N ASN A 113 5.67 -4.65 -18.39
CA ASN A 113 5.31 -5.90 -17.69
C ASN A 113 6.48 -6.53 -16.88
N THR A 114 7.35 -5.71 -16.26
CA THR A 114 8.51 -6.18 -15.48
C THR A 114 8.39 -5.94 -13.98
N THR A 115 9.12 -6.69 -13.16
CA THR A 115 9.40 -6.38 -11.75
C THR A 115 10.90 -6.13 -11.59
N GLY A 116 11.27 -4.89 -11.27
CA GLY A 116 12.63 -4.56 -10.87
C GLY A 116 12.77 -4.53 -9.36
N THR A 117 13.89 -5.01 -8.83
CA THR A 117 14.19 -4.95 -7.39
C THR A 117 15.57 -4.34 -7.13
N PHE A 118 15.67 -3.42 -6.18
CA PHE A 118 16.94 -2.87 -5.70
C PHE A 118 17.05 -3.15 -4.19
N ASN A 119 18.14 -3.79 -3.76
CA ASN A 119 18.38 -4.10 -2.35
C ASN A 119 19.58 -3.31 -1.81
N LEU A 120 19.38 -2.45 -0.81
CA LEU A 120 20.44 -1.85 -0.01
C LEU A 120 20.54 -2.60 1.33
N ASN A 121 21.49 -3.53 1.42
CA ASN A 121 21.72 -4.32 2.63
C ASN A 121 22.72 -3.63 3.58
N SER A 122 23.76 -2.98 3.02
CA SER A 122 24.68 -2.11 3.77
C SER A 122 25.44 -1.19 2.83
N GLY A 123 26.26 -0.26 3.36
CA GLY A 123 27.03 0.68 2.55
C GLY A 123 26.24 1.95 2.19
N SER A 124 26.59 2.61 1.09
CA SER A 124 25.89 3.81 0.63
C SER A 124 25.50 3.78 -0.85
N VAL A 125 24.40 4.45 -1.17
CA VAL A 125 23.94 4.71 -2.54
C VAL A 125 23.64 6.20 -2.64
N THR A 126 24.20 6.89 -3.62
CA THR A 126 23.95 8.32 -3.85
C THR A 126 23.62 8.57 -5.32
N THR A 127 22.53 9.29 -5.58
CA THR A 127 22.19 9.79 -6.92
C THR A 127 22.64 11.25 -7.10
N GLY A 128 22.86 11.71 -8.34
CA GLY A 128 23.01 13.13 -8.65
C GLY A 128 24.20 13.86 -8.06
N SER A 129 25.35 13.19 -7.88
CA SER A 129 26.52 13.77 -7.19
C SER A 129 26.19 14.35 -5.79
N GLY A 130 25.12 13.89 -5.14
CA GLY A 130 24.62 14.39 -3.85
C GLY A 130 23.75 15.65 -3.92
N GLY A 131 23.09 15.94 -5.05
CA GLY A 131 22.32 17.17 -5.27
C GLY A 131 20.92 17.00 -5.88
N SER A 132 20.10 18.04 -5.68
CA SER A 132 18.64 18.11 -5.82
C SER A 132 18.03 17.90 -7.22
N ASN A 133 18.84 17.57 -8.23
CA ASN A 133 18.43 17.37 -9.61
C ASN A 133 18.29 15.90 -10.03
N SER A 134 18.57 14.96 -9.12
CA SER A 134 18.50 13.51 -9.35
C SER A 134 17.34 12.82 -8.67
N TRP A 135 17.10 11.58 -9.06
CA TRP A 135 15.97 10.82 -8.56
C TRP A 135 16.14 9.30 -8.55
N VAL A 136 15.36 8.69 -7.66
CA VAL A 136 15.07 7.26 -7.62
C VAL A 136 13.59 7.08 -7.95
N GLN A 137 13.31 6.37 -9.05
CA GLN A 137 11.95 6.04 -9.47
C GLN A 137 11.68 4.55 -9.21
N VAL A 138 10.69 4.28 -8.36
CA VAL A 138 10.26 2.93 -7.99
C VAL A 138 8.98 2.63 -8.75
N GLY A 139 9.08 1.81 -9.80
CA GLY A 139 8.02 1.54 -10.77
C GLY A 139 8.00 2.62 -11.84
N TYR A 140 8.43 2.29 -13.06
CA TYR A 140 8.49 3.24 -14.18
C TYR A 140 7.75 2.77 -15.44
N GLY A 141 8.11 1.60 -15.97
CA GLY A 141 7.59 1.11 -17.26
C GLY A 141 6.13 0.67 -17.19
N GLN A 142 5.46 0.59 -18.34
CA GLN A 142 4.03 0.26 -18.42
C GLN A 142 3.74 -1.11 -17.79
N ASN A 143 2.69 -1.21 -16.97
CA ASN A 143 2.32 -2.45 -16.26
C ASN A 143 3.46 -3.04 -15.39
N SER A 144 4.48 -2.27 -15.03
CA SER A 144 5.61 -2.74 -14.22
C SER A 144 5.37 -2.55 -12.72
N THR A 145 6.24 -3.18 -11.94
CA THR A 145 6.38 -2.98 -10.49
C THR A 145 7.84 -2.67 -10.16
N GLY A 146 8.09 -1.64 -9.36
CA GLY A 146 9.40 -1.42 -8.74
C GLY A 146 9.40 -1.82 -7.27
N ILE A 147 10.50 -2.39 -6.80
CA ILE A 147 10.71 -2.74 -5.39
C ILE A 147 12.05 -2.18 -4.92
N LEU A 148 12.06 -1.40 -3.85
CA LEU A 148 13.26 -0.89 -3.20
C LEU A 148 13.29 -1.38 -1.74
N ASN A 149 14.21 -2.28 -1.44
CA ASN A 149 14.42 -2.79 -0.09
C ASN A 149 15.62 -2.07 0.55
N ILE A 150 15.39 -1.35 1.64
CA ILE A 150 16.46 -0.77 2.47
C ILE A 150 16.50 -1.58 3.78
N ASN A 151 17.45 -2.51 3.86
CA ASN A 151 17.67 -3.36 5.04
C ASN A 151 18.76 -2.78 5.95
N GLY A 152 19.57 -1.85 5.43
CA GLY A 152 20.65 -1.17 6.15
C GLY A 152 21.26 -0.06 5.28
N GLY A 153 22.39 0.50 5.71
CA GLY A 153 23.12 1.51 4.93
C GLY A 153 22.39 2.86 4.78
N THR A 154 22.75 3.62 3.75
CA THR A 154 22.14 4.93 3.47
C THR A 154 21.93 5.16 1.98
N LEU A 155 20.70 5.46 1.58
CA LEU A 155 20.35 6.00 0.27
C LEU A 155 20.22 7.53 0.37
N THR A 156 20.84 8.26 -0.55
CA THR A 156 20.70 9.72 -0.68
C THR A 156 20.27 10.07 -2.10
N THR A 157 19.13 10.75 -2.23
CA THR A 157 18.54 11.17 -3.52
C THR A 157 17.90 12.55 -3.43
N GLY A 158 17.74 13.23 -4.57
CA GLY A 158 16.91 14.43 -4.68
C GLY A 158 15.43 14.09 -4.52
N THR A 159 14.86 13.42 -5.52
CA THR A 159 13.45 12.96 -5.48
C THR A 159 13.35 11.44 -5.31
N LEU A 160 12.31 11.00 -4.59
CA LEU A 160 11.87 9.60 -4.52
C LEU A 160 10.42 9.51 -5.03
N GLY A 161 10.19 8.77 -6.11
CA GLY A 161 8.89 8.67 -6.79
C GLY A 161 8.34 7.24 -6.89
N LEU A 162 7.07 7.04 -6.53
CA LEU A 162 6.37 5.75 -6.48
C LEU A 162 4.94 5.85 -7.06
N PRO A 163 4.61 5.14 -8.15
CA PRO A 163 4.96 5.49 -9.52
C PRO A 163 4.34 6.84 -9.95
N ASN A 164 4.15 7.06 -11.25
CA ASN A 164 3.47 8.25 -11.79
C ASN A 164 4.15 9.59 -11.38
N TRP A 165 5.48 9.57 -11.33
CA TRP A 165 6.34 10.76 -11.39
C TRP A 165 7.23 10.66 -12.64
N TYR A 166 7.62 11.82 -13.20
CA TYR A 166 8.42 11.96 -14.43
C TYR A 166 8.01 11.04 -15.62
N GLY A 167 6.70 10.85 -15.84
CA GLY A 167 6.19 10.07 -16.98
C GLY A 167 6.09 8.55 -16.76
N ALA A 168 6.32 8.06 -15.54
CA ALA A 168 6.10 6.67 -15.18
C ALA A 168 4.64 6.20 -15.43
N THR A 169 4.48 4.98 -15.93
CA THR A 169 3.20 4.31 -16.28
C THR A 169 3.05 2.93 -15.63
N ALA A 170 3.82 2.69 -14.57
CA ALA A 170 3.81 1.46 -13.78
C ALA A 170 2.53 1.28 -12.95
N LEU A 171 2.27 0.03 -12.56
CA LEU A 171 1.15 -0.32 -11.66
C LEU A 171 1.46 0.18 -10.25
N ALA A 172 2.67 -0.09 -9.77
CA ALA A 172 3.05 0.21 -8.39
C ALA A 172 4.56 0.38 -8.17
N GLY A 173 4.89 1.06 -7.08
CA GLY A 173 6.23 1.13 -6.50
C GLY A 173 6.15 0.80 -5.01
N TYR A 174 7.00 -0.12 -4.55
CA TYR A 174 7.03 -0.54 -3.15
C TYR A 174 8.40 -0.25 -2.55
N VAL A 175 8.43 0.50 -1.45
CA VAL A 175 9.65 0.71 -0.65
C VAL A 175 9.48 0.01 0.69
N TYR A 176 10.40 -0.89 1.02
CA TYR A 176 10.46 -1.54 2.32
C TYR A 176 11.66 -0.99 3.09
N LEU A 177 11.38 -0.14 4.08
CA LEU A 177 12.37 0.56 4.90
C LEU A 177 12.57 -0.21 6.21
N ASN A 178 13.19 -1.39 6.08
CA ASN A 178 13.39 -2.35 7.14
C ASN A 178 14.53 -1.97 8.11
N GLY A 179 15.48 -1.17 7.63
CA GLY A 179 16.59 -0.61 8.38
C GLY A 179 17.22 0.54 7.60
N GLY A 180 18.37 1.04 8.06
CA GLY A 180 19.11 2.08 7.33
C GLY A 180 18.38 3.42 7.23
N ILE A 181 18.82 4.26 6.29
CA ILE A 181 18.34 5.63 6.12
C ILE A 181 18.05 5.93 4.65
N ILE A 182 16.91 6.57 4.37
CA ILE A 182 16.67 7.28 3.10
C ILE A 182 16.72 8.78 3.37
N ASN A 183 17.65 9.49 2.74
CA ASN A 183 17.67 10.95 2.67
C ASN A 183 17.08 11.40 1.32
N CYS A 184 15.99 12.16 1.37
CA CYS A 184 15.32 12.71 0.19
C CYS A 184 15.35 14.24 0.25
N SER A 185 16.08 14.88 -0.67
CA SER A 185 16.43 16.31 -0.56
C SER A 185 15.64 17.28 -1.45
N THR A 186 14.57 16.82 -2.11
CA THR A 186 13.78 17.64 -3.03
C THR A 186 12.27 17.34 -2.95
N ASN A 187 11.82 16.12 -3.28
CA ASN A 187 10.40 15.76 -3.26
C ASN A 187 10.21 14.28 -2.89
N LEU A 188 9.14 13.97 -2.16
CA LEU A 188 8.60 12.62 -2.02
C LEU A 188 7.27 12.56 -2.77
N VAL A 189 7.11 11.61 -3.70
CA VAL A 189 5.87 11.47 -4.47
C VAL A 189 5.37 10.03 -4.39
N ILE A 190 4.21 9.82 -3.76
CA ILE A 190 3.59 8.49 -3.66
C ILE A 190 2.15 8.55 -4.18
N LYS A 191 1.85 7.75 -5.21
CA LYS A 191 0.58 7.73 -5.95
C LYS A 191 0.04 6.30 -6.11
N GLU A 192 -1.19 6.21 -6.63
CA GLU A 192 -1.88 4.92 -6.84
C GLU A 192 -1.88 4.07 -5.54
N ASP A 193 -1.77 2.74 -5.69
CA ASP A 193 -1.71 1.74 -4.60
C ASP A 193 -0.28 1.52 -4.04
N SER A 194 0.59 2.53 -4.17
CA SER A 194 2.01 2.42 -3.83
C SER A 194 2.32 2.93 -2.43
N PHE A 195 3.40 2.40 -1.84
CA PHE A 195 3.70 2.67 -0.44
C PHE A 195 5.18 2.62 -0.07
N ILE A 196 5.50 3.34 1.01
CA ILE A 196 6.66 3.08 1.87
C ILE A 196 6.14 2.36 3.12
N ASP A 197 6.73 1.20 3.43
CA ASP A 197 6.47 0.44 4.66
C ASP A 197 7.72 0.50 5.55
N ILE A 198 7.60 1.06 6.74
CA ILE A 198 8.72 1.29 7.67
C ILE A 198 8.62 0.27 8.80
N THR A 199 9.68 -0.52 9.00
CA THR A 199 9.75 -1.52 10.10
C THR A 199 11.01 -1.39 10.96
N GLY A 200 11.95 -0.51 10.58
CA GLY A 200 13.15 -0.23 11.38
C GLY A 200 14.12 0.79 10.80
N GLY A 201 13.91 1.29 9.57
CA GLY A 201 14.70 2.39 9.01
C GLY A 201 14.14 3.78 9.29
N THR A 202 14.88 4.80 8.85
CA THR A 202 14.51 6.22 8.99
C THR A 202 14.38 6.88 7.62
N LEU A 203 13.27 7.57 7.38
CA LEU A 203 13.09 8.42 6.20
C LEU A 203 13.30 9.89 6.63
N ILE A 204 14.22 10.59 5.98
CA ILE A 204 14.55 11.99 6.27
C ILE A 204 14.26 12.81 5.02
N LEU A 205 13.37 13.79 5.17
CA LEU A 205 12.88 14.64 4.09
C LEU A 205 13.34 16.09 4.33
N ASP A 206 13.97 16.70 3.32
CA ASP A 206 14.31 18.13 3.31
C ASP A 206 13.06 18.95 2.93
N SER A 207 12.10 18.97 3.85
CA SER A 207 10.77 19.59 3.73
C SER A 207 10.26 20.00 5.12
N ASP A 208 9.37 21.00 5.16
CA ASP A 208 8.60 21.43 6.32
C ASP A 208 7.08 21.16 6.21
N ASP A 209 6.61 20.60 5.09
CA ASP A 209 5.19 20.25 4.90
C ASP A 209 4.82 18.92 5.59
N VAL A 210 4.57 19.00 6.90
CA VAL A 210 4.06 17.88 7.70
C VAL A 210 2.69 17.40 7.20
N GLY A 211 1.86 18.30 6.66
CA GLY A 211 0.51 17.98 6.19
C GLY A 211 0.50 17.06 4.96
N GLU A 212 1.48 17.19 4.06
CA GLU A 212 1.68 16.24 2.97
C GLU A 212 1.97 14.82 3.50
N ILE A 213 2.84 14.72 4.52
CA ILE A 213 3.25 13.43 5.10
C ILE A 213 2.11 12.79 5.89
N GLU A 214 1.38 13.56 6.70
CA GLU A 214 0.13 13.13 7.33
C GLU A 214 -0.90 12.66 6.29
N GLY A 215 -0.98 13.34 5.14
CA GLY A 215 -1.78 12.94 3.99
C GLY A 215 -1.38 11.58 3.42
N TYR A 216 -0.07 11.30 3.26
CA TYR A 216 0.40 9.99 2.83
C TYR A 216 0.12 8.90 3.87
N VAL A 217 0.25 9.18 5.17
CA VAL A 217 -0.10 8.24 6.25
C VAL A 217 -1.61 7.93 6.26
N ALA A 218 -2.45 8.95 6.18
CA ALA A 218 -3.91 8.80 6.18
C ALA A 218 -4.45 8.01 4.97
N ASN A 219 -3.70 7.96 3.86
CA ASN A 219 -4.01 7.18 2.66
C ASN A 219 -3.25 5.84 2.60
N CYS A 220 -2.65 5.37 3.72
CA CYS A 220 -1.86 4.14 3.83
C CYS A 220 -0.65 4.04 2.88
N ARG A 221 -0.19 5.18 2.34
CA ARG A 221 0.97 5.30 1.44
C ARG A 221 2.30 5.41 2.18
N ILE A 222 2.28 5.90 3.41
CA ILE A 222 3.36 5.64 4.38
C ILE A 222 2.71 4.86 5.52
N LYS A 223 3.22 3.65 5.78
CA LYS A 223 2.71 2.76 6.81
C LYS A 223 3.85 2.18 7.65
N ALA A 224 3.50 1.72 8.83
CA ALA A 224 4.41 1.09 9.77
C ALA A 224 4.04 -0.39 9.92
N TYR A 225 5.00 -1.30 9.80
CA TYR A 225 4.81 -2.75 10.00
C TYR A 225 3.61 -3.33 9.21
N GLY A 226 3.49 -3.01 7.92
CA GLY A 226 2.38 -3.47 7.09
C GLY A 226 1.02 -2.83 7.42
N GLY A 227 1.01 -1.80 8.25
CA GLY A 227 -0.19 -1.21 8.86
C GLY A 227 -0.43 -1.64 10.31
N ARG A 228 0.48 -2.41 10.93
CA ARG A 228 0.41 -2.89 12.33
C ARG A 228 1.21 -2.03 13.32
N GLY A 229 1.66 -0.85 12.90
CA GLY A 229 2.43 0.08 13.73
C GLY A 229 1.97 1.51 13.59
N ASN A 230 2.60 2.39 14.38
CA ASN A 230 2.41 3.82 14.30
C ASN A 230 3.53 4.45 13.46
N VAL A 231 3.18 5.40 12.60
CA VAL A 231 4.15 6.23 11.86
C VAL A 231 4.41 7.48 12.68
N ASP A 232 5.66 7.65 13.11
CA ASP A 232 6.09 8.74 13.98
C ASP A 232 6.76 9.82 13.12
N ILE A 233 6.19 11.04 13.14
CA ILE A 233 6.65 12.20 12.36
C ILE A 233 7.26 13.23 13.32
N ASP A 234 8.56 13.50 13.19
CA ASP A 234 9.33 14.36 14.09
C ASP A 234 10.15 15.42 13.32
N THR A 235 9.97 16.69 13.69
CA THR A 235 10.66 17.86 13.09
C THR A 235 11.79 18.44 13.96
N ASN A 236 12.06 17.83 15.12
CA ASN A 236 13.07 18.24 16.09
C ASN A 236 14.36 17.41 16.00
N ILE A 237 14.28 16.13 15.63
CA ILE A 237 15.45 15.23 15.50
C ILE A 237 16.46 15.78 14.48
N ASN A 238 15.96 16.28 13.34
CA ASN A 238 16.75 16.91 12.30
C ASN A 238 16.21 18.34 12.05
N PRO A 239 16.76 19.39 12.68
CA PRO A 239 16.24 20.75 12.55
C PRO A 239 16.15 21.21 11.09
N GLY A 240 14.95 21.65 10.69
CA GLY A 240 14.64 22.06 9.31
C GLY A 240 14.27 20.91 8.37
N LYS A 241 14.06 19.70 8.89
CA LYS A 241 13.68 18.51 8.13
C LYS A 241 12.55 17.75 8.83
N ILE A 242 11.82 16.95 8.07
CA ILE A 242 10.89 15.96 8.62
C ILE A 242 11.61 14.61 8.72
N THR A 243 11.59 14.03 9.91
CA THR A 243 12.08 12.67 10.20
C THR A 243 10.88 11.77 10.39
N VAL A 244 10.75 10.73 9.58
CA VAL A 244 9.68 9.73 9.67
C VAL A 244 10.27 8.40 10.08
N THR A 245 9.75 7.85 11.17
CA THR A 245 10.11 6.54 11.74
C THR A 245 8.84 5.71 12.01
N ALA A 246 9.02 4.49 12.50
CA ALA A 246 7.90 3.62 12.87
C ALA A 246 8.11 3.00 14.24
N SER A 247 7.03 2.97 15.03
CA SER A 247 6.94 2.21 16.27
C SER A 247 6.00 1.01 16.09
N ALA A 248 6.42 -0.14 16.61
CA ALA A 248 5.74 -1.41 16.45
C ALA A 248 4.51 -1.50 17.38
N ASN A 249 3.34 -1.84 16.85
CA ASN A 249 2.14 -2.17 17.64
C ASN A 249 1.73 -3.64 17.46
N LEU A 250 2.73 -4.50 17.26
CA LEU A 250 2.61 -5.92 16.92
C LEU A 250 1.86 -6.76 17.96
N GLY A 251 1.63 -6.21 19.15
CA GLY A 251 0.89 -6.87 20.20
C GLY A 251 -0.63 -6.92 20.00
N LYS A 252 -1.20 -6.07 19.13
CA LYS A 252 -2.66 -6.01 18.93
C LYS A 252 -3.16 -6.99 17.88
N ALA A 253 -4.42 -7.40 18.05
CA ALA A 253 -5.23 -8.00 17.00
C ALA A 253 -5.37 -7.01 15.83
N TRP A 254 -5.38 -7.51 14.61
CA TRP A 254 -5.32 -6.70 13.38
C TRP A 254 -6.07 -7.38 12.23
N ASN A 255 -6.09 -6.75 11.05
CA ASN A 255 -6.76 -7.25 9.84
C ASN A 255 -8.21 -7.77 10.05
N PRO A 256 -9.12 -6.94 10.63
CA PRO A 256 -10.52 -7.30 10.76
C PRO A 256 -11.19 -7.50 9.40
N ASN A 257 -12.03 -8.53 9.26
CA ASN A 257 -12.85 -8.71 8.05
C ASN A 257 -14.01 -7.70 7.93
N LEU A 258 -14.43 -7.10 9.03
CA LEU A 258 -15.48 -6.09 9.12
C LEU A 258 -14.94 -4.87 9.90
N ASP A 259 -14.32 -3.98 9.15
CA ASP A 259 -13.63 -2.77 9.61
C ASP A 259 -14.49 -1.50 9.46
N ASN A 260 -13.91 -0.33 9.73
CA ASN A 260 -14.57 0.98 9.65
C ASN A 260 -15.36 1.29 8.36
N ASN A 261 -15.11 0.59 7.25
CA ASN A 261 -15.81 0.72 5.97
C ASN A 261 -16.73 -0.47 5.65
N GLY A 262 -16.72 -1.52 6.47
CA GLY A 262 -17.49 -2.74 6.32
C GLY A 262 -19.01 -2.54 6.49
N THR A 263 -19.77 -3.08 5.53
CA THR A 263 -21.20 -3.35 5.69
C THR A 263 -21.37 -4.86 5.82
N ALA A 264 -22.01 -5.35 6.88
CA ALA A 264 -22.26 -6.78 7.02
C ALA A 264 -23.21 -7.26 5.91
N HIS A 265 -22.85 -8.30 5.16
CA HIS A 265 -23.70 -8.84 4.07
C HIS A 265 -24.72 -9.89 4.53
N THR A 266 -24.84 -10.11 5.84
CA THR A 266 -25.80 -11.02 6.49
C THR A 266 -26.17 -10.47 7.86
N LEU A 267 -27.32 -10.87 8.41
CA LEU A 267 -27.71 -10.56 9.80
C LEU A 267 -26.97 -11.40 10.84
N THR A 268 -26.25 -12.44 10.41
CA THR A 268 -25.42 -13.29 11.26
C THR A 268 -23.97 -13.28 10.76
N PRO A 269 -23.27 -12.13 10.80
CA PRO A 269 -21.88 -12.07 10.38
C PRO A 269 -21.00 -12.88 11.33
N THR A 270 -19.85 -13.33 10.85
CA THR A 270 -18.75 -13.81 11.70
C THR A 270 -17.65 -12.77 11.64
N LEU A 271 -17.23 -12.29 12.81
CA LEU A 271 -16.10 -11.39 12.97
C LEU A 271 -14.83 -12.23 12.96
N ILE A 272 -13.83 -11.80 12.18
CA ILE A 272 -12.56 -12.50 11.99
C ILE A 272 -11.46 -11.47 12.12
N TRP A 273 -10.41 -11.80 12.87
CA TRP A 273 -9.19 -11.00 13.02
C TRP A 273 -7.95 -11.87 12.74
N ALA A 274 -6.80 -11.23 12.65
CA ALA A 274 -5.50 -11.87 12.79
C ALA A 274 -4.92 -11.54 14.18
N PRO A 275 -4.23 -12.49 14.84
CA PRO A 275 -3.72 -12.30 16.20
C PRO A 275 -2.48 -11.40 16.24
N GLY A 276 -2.21 -10.81 17.40
CA GLY A 276 -0.92 -10.19 17.73
C GLY A 276 0.24 -11.19 17.72
N ASP A 277 1.48 -10.71 17.54
CA ASP A 277 2.68 -11.57 17.38
C ASP A 277 3.14 -12.26 18.68
N TYR A 278 2.62 -11.86 19.84
CA TYR A 278 3.01 -12.39 21.15
C TYR A 278 1.81 -12.79 22.02
N VAL A 279 0.73 -13.26 21.38
CA VAL A 279 -0.44 -13.79 22.10
C VAL A 279 -0.10 -15.07 22.86
N GLN A 280 -0.63 -15.22 24.08
CA GLN A 280 -0.50 -16.44 24.89
C GLN A 280 -1.38 -17.57 24.36
N GLU A 281 -1.03 -18.83 24.63
CA GLU A 281 -1.81 -19.97 24.12
C GLU A 281 -3.28 -19.99 24.61
N VAL A 282 -3.53 -19.67 25.88
CA VAL A 282 -4.84 -19.86 26.55
C VAL A 282 -5.43 -18.54 26.99
N ASN A 283 -6.69 -18.26 26.65
CA ASN A 283 -7.31 -16.93 26.85
C ASN A 283 -6.47 -15.81 26.21
N ALA A 284 -6.11 -15.99 24.95
CA ALA A 284 -5.39 -15.04 24.10
C ALA A 284 -6.21 -13.80 23.79
N HIS A 285 -7.46 -14.01 23.34
CA HIS A 285 -8.31 -13.00 22.72
C HIS A 285 -9.48 -12.68 23.63
N GLU A 286 -9.51 -11.49 24.24
CA GLU A 286 -10.64 -11.01 25.03
C GLU A 286 -11.59 -10.18 24.14
N ILE A 287 -12.82 -10.66 23.98
CA ILE A 287 -13.73 -10.18 22.94
C ILE A 287 -14.74 -9.18 23.50
N TYR A 288 -14.86 -8.03 22.86
CA TYR A 288 -15.82 -6.98 23.22
C TYR A 288 -16.70 -6.64 21.99
N PHE A 289 -18.03 -6.66 22.15
CA PHE A 289 -18.99 -6.43 21.07
C PHE A 289 -20.27 -5.72 21.56
N GLY A 290 -20.67 -4.62 20.91
CA GLY A 290 -21.92 -3.93 21.22
C GLY A 290 -22.25 -2.75 20.29
N SER A 291 -23.43 -2.16 20.42
CA SER A 291 -23.88 -1.02 19.59
C SER A 291 -23.47 0.37 20.12
N VAL A 292 -22.79 0.43 21.27
CA VAL A 292 -22.32 1.68 21.88
C VAL A 292 -20.80 1.73 21.83
N PHE A 293 -20.25 2.66 21.05
CA PHE A 293 -18.81 2.86 20.86
C PHE A 293 -18.06 2.96 22.20
N GLU A 294 -18.52 3.81 23.12
CA GLU A 294 -17.84 4.06 24.38
C GLU A 294 -17.83 2.84 25.30
N SER A 295 -18.91 2.05 25.31
CA SER A 295 -18.93 0.78 26.04
C SER A 295 -17.86 -0.17 25.52
N VAL A 296 -17.70 -0.29 24.20
CA VAL A 296 -16.66 -1.14 23.57
C VAL A 296 -15.26 -0.55 23.74
N ARG A 297 -15.09 0.77 23.71
CA ARG A 297 -13.80 1.45 23.90
C ARG A 297 -13.30 1.36 25.35
N ASP A 298 -14.19 1.45 26.33
CA ASP A 298 -13.78 1.63 27.73
C ASP A 298 -13.81 0.35 28.55
N ALA A 299 -14.51 -0.70 28.10
CA ALA A 299 -14.63 -1.97 28.82
C ALA A 299 -13.29 -2.68 29.08
N SER A 300 -13.30 -3.53 30.11
CA SER A 300 -12.29 -4.54 30.44
C SER A 300 -12.99 -5.78 31.03
N VAL A 301 -12.25 -6.85 31.37
CA VAL A 301 -12.84 -8.00 32.09
C VAL A 301 -13.41 -7.58 33.46
N ASP A 302 -12.71 -6.71 34.18
CA ASP A 302 -13.15 -6.21 35.50
C ASP A 302 -14.34 -5.25 35.41
N ASN A 303 -14.45 -4.52 34.30
CA ASN A 303 -15.56 -3.61 34.03
C ASN A 303 -16.12 -3.85 32.61
N PRO A 304 -16.95 -4.90 32.43
CA PRO A 304 -17.32 -5.38 31.10
C PRO A 304 -18.31 -4.48 30.34
N LEU A 305 -18.88 -3.46 30.98
CA LEU A 305 -19.87 -2.50 30.42
C LEU A 305 -21.01 -3.15 29.58
N GLY A 306 -21.35 -4.40 29.85
CA GLY A 306 -22.32 -5.19 29.08
C GLY A 306 -21.84 -5.71 27.70
N VAL A 307 -20.60 -5.42 27.31
CA VAL A 307 -20.05 -5.71 25.97
C VAL A 307 -19.02 -6.83 25.91
N TYR A 308 -18.42 -7.26 27.02
CA TYR A 308 -17.53 -8.42 27.05
C TYR A 308 -18.25 -9.72 26.64
N ARG A 309 -17.58 -10.59 25.88
CA ARG A 309 -18.13 -11.84 25.32
C ARG A 309 -17.34 -13.10 25.68
N GLY A 310 -16.34 -12.97 26.53
CA GLY A 310 -15.45 -14.05 26.94
C GLY A 310 -14.08 -13.98 26.27
N ALA A 311 -13.24 -14.95 26.63
CA ALA A 311 -11.91 -15.12 26.07
C ALA A 311 -11.85 -16.37 25.17
N GLN A 312 -10.97 -16.34 24.17
CA GLN A 312 -10.67 -17.45 23.25
C GLN A 312 -9.17 -17.74 23.24
N ASN A 313 -8.78 -18.96 22.86
CA ASN A 313 -7.38 -19.37 22.69
C ASN A 313 -6.78 -18.78 21.40
N TRP A 314 -5.45 -18.77 21.29
CA TRP A 314 -4.68 -18.12 20.21
C TRP A 314 -5.02 -18.54 18.78
N ASP A 315 -5.58 -19.74 18.61
CA ASP A 315 -5.98 -20.31 17.32
C ASP A 315 -7.43 -19.98 16.95
N ALA A 316 -8.26 -19.64 17.95
CA ALA A 316 -9.68 -19.32 17.79
C ALA A 316 -9.89 -17.84 17.43
N ASN A 317 -9.53 -17.48 16.19
CA ASN A 317 -9.53 -16.11 15.68
C ASN A 317 -10.89 -15.65 15.10
N THR A 318 -12.02 -16.11 15.66
CA THR A 318 -13.37 -15.82 15.13
C THR A 318 -14.44 -15.71 16.21
N TYR A 319 -15.36 -14.76 16.04
CA TYR A 319 -16.51 -14.56 16.92
C TYR A 319 -17.81 -14.36 16.13
N SER A 320 -18.86 -15.09 16.50
CA SER A 320 -20.20 -14.95 15.91
C SER A 320 -21.15 -14.27 16.91
N PRO A 321 -21.50 -12.99 16.74
CA PRO A 321 -22.42 -12.26 17.64
C PRO A 321 -23.87 -12.77 17.61
N GLY A 322 -24.22 -13.63 16.66
CA GLY A 322 -25.59 -14.10 16.45
C GLY A 322 -26.40 -13.18 15.53
N LEU A 323 -27.72 -13.15 15.70
CA LEU A 323 -28.62 -12.32 14.90
C LEU A 323 -28.52 -10.84 15.32
N LEU A 324 -28.27 -9.97 14.35
CA LEU A 324 -28.13 -8.52 14.54
C LEU A 324 -29.37 -7.75 14.09
N GLU A 325 -29.55 -6.56 14.66
CA GLU A 325 -30.61 -5.63 14.31
C GLU A 325 -30.28 -4.88 13.01
N LEU A 326 -31.31 -4.68 12.17
CA LEU A 326 -31.23 -3.85 10.97
C LEU A 326 -30.98 -2.38 11.32
N ASN A 327 -30.34 -1.66 10.40
CA ASN A 327 -30.08 -0.21 10.52
C ASN A 327 -29.27 0.20 11.77
N THR A 328 -28.46 -0.73 12.30
CA THR A 328 -27.65 -0.55 13.51
C THR A 328 -26.16 -0.64 13.19
N THR A 329 -25.37 0.28 13.73
CA THR A 329 -23.90 0.20 13.74
C THR A 329 -23.44 -0.53 15.00
N TYR A 330 -22.64 -1.57 14.81
CA TYR A 330 -22.01 -2.32 15.88
C TYR A 330 -20.51 -2.01 15.92
N TYR A 331 -19.96 -2.04 17.13
CA TYR A 331 -18.56 -1.81 17.46
C TYR A 331 -18.00 -3.09 18.08
N TRP A 332 -16.74 -3.38 17.79
CA TRP A 332 -16.06 -4.54 18.33
C TRP A 332 -14.56 -4.30 18.49
N ARG A 333 -13.96 -5.04 19.42
CA ARG A 333 -12.55 -4.97 19.78
C ARG A 333 -12.10 -6.32 20.32
N ILE A 334 -10.85 -6.66 20.05
CA ILE A 334 -10.15 -7.81 20.63
C ILE A 334 -8.98 -7.26 21.45
N ASP A 335 -8.97 -7.51 22.75
CA ASP A 335 -7.79 -7.24 23.58
C ASP A 335 -6.93 -8.48 23.61
N GLU A 336 -5.65 -8.30 23.32
CA GLU A 336 -4.69 -9.41 23.29
C GLU A 336 -4.00 -9.56 24.64
N VAL A 337 -3.73 -10.80 25.02
CA VAL A 337 -3.00 -11.16 26.24
C VAL A 337 -1.68 -11.85 25.89
N ASN A 338 -0.59 -11.42 26.51
CA ASN A 338 0.76 -11.97 26.31
C ASN A 338 1.21 -12.72 27.58
N GLU A 339 1.89 -13.86 27.40
CA GLU A 339 2.43 -14.70 28.48
C GLU A 339 3.30 -13.93 29.48
N ASN A 340 4.04 -12.93 28.99
CA ASN A 340 4.96 -12.13 29.80
C ASN A 340 4.28 -10.92 30.47
N HIS A 341 3.05 -10.57 30.06
CA HIS A 341 2.34 -9.34 30.43
C HIS A 341 0.86 -9.62 30.73
N VAL A 342 0.58 -10.68 31.49
CA VAL A 342 -0.79 -11.10 31.87
C VAL A 342 -1.57 -10.10 32.72
N ASP A 343 -0.94 -9.02 33.21
CA ASP A 343 -1.61 -7.89 33.88
C ASP A 343 -1.77 -6.66 32.96
N GLU A 344 -1.03 -6.58 31.85
CA GLU A 344 -1.04 -5.46 30.90
C GLU A 344 -1.69 -5.88 29.59
N ARG A 345 -3.03 -5.90 29.57
CA ARG A 345 -3.83 -6.18 28.37
C ARG A 345 -3.44 -5.26 27.23
N TRP A 346 -3.10 -5.84 26.08
CA TRP A 346 -2.85 -5.10 24.85
C TRP A 346 -4.19 -4.77 24.19
N ARG A 347 -4.79 -3.68 24.69
CA ARG A 347 -6.09 -3.20 24.24
C ARG A 347 -6.08 -2.97 22.72
N GLY A 348 -6.99 -3.66 22.03
CA GLY A 348 -7.10 -3.57 20.57
C GLY A 348 -7.63 -2.24 20.08
N ASP A 349 -7.58 -2.04 18.77
CA ASP A 349 -8.26 -0.92 18.13
C ASP A 349 -9.76 -1.22 18.00
N VAL A 350 -10.61 -0.20 18.14
CA VAL A 350 -12.07 -0.37 18.04
C VAL A 350 -12.48 -0.32 16.58
N TRP A 351 -12.94 -1.45 16.07
CA TRP A 351 -13.55 -1.58 14.75
C TRP A 351 -15.07 -1.40 14.85
N LYS A 352 -15.71 -1.08 13.73
CA LYS A 352 -17.18 -0.92 13.65
C LYS A 352 -17.67 -1.41 12.30
N PHE A 353 -18.91 -1.85 12.19
CA PHE A 353 -19.57 -2.08 10.91
C PHE A 353 -21.05 -1.74 11.03
N SER A 354 -21.71 -1.50 9.88
CA SER A 354 -23.15 -1.26 9.85
C SER A 354 -23.91 -2.44 9.25
N VAL A 355 -25.05 -2.76 9.86
CA VAL A 355 -26.09 -3.58 9.23
C VAL A 355 -27.03 -2.64 8.48
N GLY A 356 -27.27 -2.91 7.20
CA GLY A 356 -28.16 -2.10 6.37
C GLY A 356 -29.62 -2.17 6.81
N SER A 357 -30.48 -1.43 6.11
CA SER A 357 -31.88 -1.21 6.51
C SER A 357 -32.85 -2.36 6.24
N GLY A 358 -32.43 -3.43 5.55
CA GLY A 358 -33.34 -4.52 5.15
C GLY A 358 -34.21 -4.19 3.93
N MET A 359 -34.18 -2.95 3.44
CA MET A 359 -35.01 -2.50 2.32
C MET A 359 -34.54 -3.09 0.98
N ALA A 360 -35.50 -3.39 0.11
CA ALA A 360 -35.26 -3.59 -1.31
C ALA A 360 -34.82 -2.27 -1.98
N ILE A 361 -34.02 -2.35 -3.03
CA ILE A 361 -33.43 -1.18 -3.71
C ILE A 361 -33.58 -1.29 -5.24
N LYS A 362 -33.24 -0.22 -5.96
CA LYS A 362 -33.30 -0.14 -7.44
C LYS A 362 -34.66 -0.62 -8.02
N PRO A 363 -35.80 -0.05 -7.58
CA PRO A 363 -37.10 -0.37 -8.18
C PRO A 363 -37.11 -0.02 -9.68
N LYS A 364 -37.84 -0.82 -10.45
CA LYS A 364 -38.21 -0.59 -11.84
C LYS A 364 -39.72 -0.82 -11.98
N PRO A 365 -40.51 0.14 -12.50
CA PRO A 365 -40.13 1.52 -12.81
C PRO A 365 -39.42 2.23 -11.65
N ALA A 366 -38.50 3.13 -11.99
CA ALA A 366 -37.81 3.92 -10.98
C ALA A 366 -38.81 4.78 -10.18
N ILE A 367 -38.43 5.17 -8.96
CA ILE A 367 -39.23 6.08 -8.13
C ILE A 367 -39.51 7.36 -8.95
N THR A 368 -40.78 7.79 -8.99
CA THR A 368 -41.30 8.92 -9.82
C THR A 368 -41.26 8.74 -11.35
N ALA A 369 -41.06 7.52 -11.87
CA ALA A 369 -41.11 7.27 -13.31
C ALA A 369 -42.45 7.69 -13.94
N THR A 370 -42.37 8.42 -15.05
CA THR A 370 -43.50 8.83 -15.89
C THR A 370 -43.43 8.11 -17.24
N SER A 371 -44.53 8.09 -18.00
CA SER A 371 -44.63 7.42 -19.30
C SER A 371 -44.24 5.94 -19.29
N VAL A 372 -44.56 5.25 -18.20
CA VAL A 372 -44.35 3.80 -18.03
C VAL A 372 -45.29 3.04 -18.98
N GLU A 373 -44.79 2.00 -19.64
CA GLU A 373 -45.59 1.16 -20.54
C GLU A 373 -46.66 0.36 -19.77
N PRO A 374 -47.88 0.19 -20.31
CA PRO A 374 -48.95 -0.55 -19.64
C PRO A 374 -48.59 -1.98 -19.25
N ASN A 375 -47.77 -2.68 -20.04
CA ASN A 375 -47.41 -4.09 -19.84
C ASN A 375 -46.08 -4.23 -19.09
N ILE A 376 -45.77 -3.29 -18.19
CA ILE A 376 -44.54 -3.33 -17.39
C ILE A 376 -44.59 -4.44 -16.34
N VAL A 377 -43.48 -5.16 -16.20
CA VAL A 377 -43.23 -5.99 -15.01
C VAL A 377 -42.47 -5.14 -14.00
N LEU A 378 -42.99 -5.04 -12.78
CA LEU A 378 -42.29 -4.39 -11.68
C LEU A 378 -41.13 -5.29 -11.25
N ASN A 379 -39.96 -4.73 -10.97
CA ASN A 379 -38.85 -5.49 -10.41
C ASN A 379 -38.03 -4.66 -9.42
N TRP A 380 -37.37 -5.32 -8.48
CA TRP A 380 -36.48 -4.70 -7.49
C TRP A 380 -35.18 -5.50 -7.37
N GLN A 381 -34.20 -4.96 -6.65
CA GLN A 381 -33.08 -5.73 -6.13
C GLN A 381 -33.38 -6.05 -4.64
N PRO A 382 -33.29 -7.31 -4.21
CA PRO A 382 -33.55 -7.69 -2.82
C PRO A 382 -32.48 -7.11 -1.90
N SER A 383 -32.84 -6.92 -0.63
CA SER A 383 -31.85 -6.72 0.42
C SER A 383 -31.08 -8.03 0.65
N PRO A 384 -29.76 -8.02 0.92
CA PRO A 384 -29.02 -9.25 1.26
C PRO A 384 -29.49 -9.91 2.57
N TYR A 385 -30.34 -9.22 3.34
CA TYR A 385 -30.95 -9.70 4.58
C TYR A 385 -32.38 -10.26 4.40
N ALA A 386 -32.99 -10.13 3.22
CA ALA A 386 -34.40 -10.45 3.02
C ALA A 386 -34.61 -11.93 2.64
N ASN A 387 -35.42 -12.66 3.40
CA ASN A 387 -35.85 -14.03 3.06
C ASN A 387 -37.04 -14.06 2.08
N SER A 388 -37.82 -12.98 2.04
CA SER A 388 -39.03 -12.82 1.23
C SER A 388 -39.42 -11.35 1.12
N HIS A 389 -40.30 -11.03 0.17
CA HIS A 389 -40.85 -9.69 -0.07
C HIS A 389 -42.38 -9.73 -0.01
N ASP A 390 -42.99 -8.93 0.85
CA ASP A 390 -44.43 -8.69 0.79
C ASP A 390 -44.72 -7.60 -0.24
N VAL A 391 -45.39 -7.95 -1.32
CA VAL A 391 -45.66 -7.01 -2.43
C VAL A 391 -46.99 -6.31 -2.20
N TYR A 392 -46.98 -4.98 -2.24
CA TYR A 392 -48.16 -4.13 -2.23
C TYR A 392 -48.23 -3.39 -3.56
N PHE A 393 -49.42 -3.21 -4.14
CA PHE A 393 -49.60 -2.50 -5.40
C PHE A 393 -51.02 -1.92 -5.52
N GLY A 394 -51.13 -0.62 -5.75
CA GLY A 394 -52.41 0.09 -5.77
C GLY A 394 -52.35 1.46 -6.44
N THR A 395 -53.48 2.17 -6.44
CA THR A 395 -53.61 3.56 -6.95
C THR A 395 -53.76 4.59 -5.85
N ASP A 396 -53.80 4.16 -4.59
CA ASP A 396 -53.83 5.01 -3.40
C ASP A 396 -52.49 4.86 -2.66
N PHE A 397 -51.93 5.99 -2.21
CA PHE A 397 -50.61 6.03 -1.55
C PHE A 397 -50.70 5.49 -0.13
N ASP A 398 -51.74 5.87 0.62
CA ASP A 398 -51.87 5.54 2.04
C ASP A 398 -52.21 4.05 2.19
N ASP A 399 -53.00 3.46 1.30
CA ASP A 399 -53.26 2.01 1.31
C ASP A 399 -51.97 1.20 1.09
N VAL A 400 -51.09 1.63 0.16
CA VAL A 400 -49.83 0.93 -0.14
C VAL A 400 -48.79 1.17 0.95
N ASN A 401 -48.55 2.42 1.34
CA ASN A 401 -47.57 2.79 2.36
C ASN A 401 -47.88 2.16 3.74
N ASN A 402 -49.16 2.04 4.10
CA ASN A 402 -49.58 1.45 5.37
C ASN A 402 -49.89 -0.05 5.28
N GLY A 403 -49.72 -0.68 4.11
CA GLY A 403 -50.17 -2.04 3.82
C GLY A 403 -49.65 -3.13 4.77
N ALA A 404 -48.45 -2.95 5.33
CA ALA A 404 -47.86 -3.86 6.32
C ALA A 404 -48.36 -3.64 7.77
N ASN A 405 -48.93 -2.46 8.08
CA ASN A 405 -49.14 -2.00 9.45
C ASN A 405 -50.61 -1.83 9.87
N SER A 406 -51.57 -1.75 8.93
CA SER A 406 -52.95 -1.38 9.27
C SER A 406 -54.09 -2.08 8.51
N LEU A 407 -53.79 -2.88 7.47
CA LEU A 407 -54.84 -3.50 6.65
C LEU A 407 -55.13 -4.95 7.04
N PRO A 408 -56.40 -5.42 7.01
CA PRO A 408 -56.73 -6.82 7.23
C PRO A 408 -56.05 -7.74 6.20
N ILE A 409 -55.76 -8.97 6.59
CA ILE A 409 -55.33 -10.04 5.68
C ILE A 409 -56.37 -10.17 4.56
N GLY A 410 -55.98 -9.81 3.33
CA GLY A 410 -56.87 -9.77 2.16
C GLY A 410 -57.22 -8.38 1.63
N SER A 411 -56.45 -7.33 1.94
CA SER A 411 -56.60 -6.02 1.27
C SER A 411 -56.37 -6.12 -0.25
N SER A 412 -57.03 -5.25 -1.02
CA SER A 412 -56.92 -5.22 -2.49
C SER A 412 -55.51 -4.84 -2.98
N VAL A 413 -54.71 -4.18 -2.14
CA VAL A 413 -53.34 -3.78 -2.46
C VAL A 413 -52.30 -4.86 -2.22
N TYR A 414 -52.50 -5.78 -1.27
CA TYR A 414 -51.54 -6.86 -1.01
C TYR A 414 -51.59 -7.92 -2.12
N LYS A 415 -50.42 -8.21 -2.72
CA LYS A 415 -50.27 -9.12 -3.88
C LYS A 415 -49.62 -10.46 -3.53
N GLY A 416 -49.28 -10.65 -2.26
CA GLY A 416 -48.69 -11.87 -1.74
C GLY A 416 -47.22 -11.74 -1.37
N ASN A 417 -46.76 -12.71 -0.59
CA ASN A 417 -45.36 -12.88 -0.21
C ASN A 417 -44.63 -13.61 -1.35
N GLN A 418 -43.53 -13.02 -1.81
CA GLN A 418 -42.61 -13.60 -2.79
C GLN A 418 -41.34 -14.05 -2.10
N LEU A 419 -40.77 -15.21 -2.48
CA LEU A 419 -39.47 -15.65 -1.95
C LEU A 419 -38.35 -14.69 -2.37
N ALA A 420 -37.22 -14.65 -1.64
CA ALA A 420 -36.10 -13.72 -1.91
C ALA A 420 -35.62 -13.68 -3.37
N GLU A 421 -35.67 -14.80 -4.10
CA GLU A 421 -35.27 -14.92 -5.51
C GLU A 421 -36.33 -14.40 -6.49
N ALA A 422 -37.60 -14.36 -6.07
CA ALA A 422 -38.69 -13.77 -6.84
C ALA A 422 -38.69 -12.25 -6.61
N ASN A 423 -38.02 -11.55 -7.53
CA ASN A 423 -37.75 -10.11 -7.44
C ASN A 423 -38.59 -9.30 -8.44
N SER A 424 -39.79 -9.79 -8.74
CA SER A 424 -40.64 -9.22 -9.78
C SER A 424 -42.12 -9.48 -9.59
N TYR A 425 -42.95 -8.48 -9.88
CA TYR A 425 -44.40 -8.59 -9.88
C TYR A 425 -44.98 -8.08 -11.21
N ASP A 426 -45.77 -8.91 -11.88
CA ASP A 426 -46.54 -8.51 -13.05
C ASP A 426 -47.93 -8.03 -12.59
N PRO A 427 -48.30 -6.75 -12.78
CA PRO A 427 -49.62 -6.23 -12.44
C PRO A 427 -50.71 -6.65 -13.44
N CYS A 428 -50.38 -7.41 -14.48
CA CYS A 428 -51.26 -7.87 -15.56
C CYS A 428 -51.89 -6.72 -16.38
N GLY A 429 -51.15 -5.63 -16.55
CA GLY A 429 -51.55 -4.46 -17.35
C GLY A 429 -52.00 -3.25 -16.52
N LEU A 430 -51.52 -2.06 -16.89
CA LEU A 430 -51.83 -0.78 -16.25
C LEU A 430 -52.77 0.09 -17.09
N ASN A 431 -53.59 0.91 -16.43
CA ASN A 431 -54.44 1.90 -17.11
C ASN A 431 -53.62 3.14 -17.52
N PHE A 432 -53.85 3.63 -18.74
CA PHE A 432 -53.22 4.87 -19.23
C PHE A 432 -53.62 6.08 -18.38
N GLY A 433 -52.63 6.94 -18.07
CA GLY A 433 -52.86 8.18 -17.34
C GLY A 433 -53.12 8.03 -15.83
N GLN A 434 -53.10 6.80 -15.31
CA GLN A 434 -53.29 6.50 -13.89
C GLN A 434 -51.96 6.50 -13.14
N LEU A 435 -51.95 7.04 -11.92
CA LEU A 435 -50.83 6.93 -10.99
C LEU A 435 -50.96 5.65 -10.15
N TYR A 436 -49.85 4.95 -9.95
CA TYR A 436 -49.74 3.72 -9.18
C TYR A 436 -48.60 3.81 -8.16
N TYR A 437 -48.75 3.10 -7.04
CA TYR A 437 -47.80 2.98 -5.95
C TYR A 437 -47.54 1.50 -5.64
N TRP A 438 -46.30 1.18 -5.25
CA TRP A 438 -45.85 -0.17 -4.92
C TRP A 438 -44.56 -0.15 -4.09
#